data_AF-A0A8S8YEU6-F1
#
_entry.id   AF-A0A8S8YEU6-F1
#
_cell.length_a   1.000
_cell.length_b   1.000
_cell.length_c   1.000
_cell.angle_alpha   90.00
_cell.angle_beta   90.00
_cell.angle_gamma   90.00
#
_symmetry.space_group_name_H-M   'P 1'
#
loop_
_entity.id
_entity.type
_entity.pdbx_description
1 polymer ?
#
loop_
_entity_poly.entity_id
_entity_poly.type
_entity_poly.pdbx_seq_one_letter_code
_entity_poly.pdbx_strand_id
1 'polypeptide(L)'
;MIDEYGLRMLGSPQQYSYGYPTLWSYTDPANLGNNNVYSHVVTSSSSYWNPSAELEIYDGYAYSSLQYGVYRQSVTSTSFGTPSQFISTTTGSSYASDMTISSDGIVYAFDYDHIDWKDQDGNTGTFSDPSSASPTYAQIEIDGSGDLHFIAYSSNLGGLYHWTHDGTSWSTTPNYIWSGHSYMMDPKFSEMKIDSSGTIHVVFVHNSELIYRYSSNGGTSWSTGFTDSRPNQNTNAAVEMVLNSSGVPHFAWLDYTNKTLFHTHQVGGNWVHEVVRTGTQHLRYESVALALDANDDPFIHSYEGTSSTFGSSMIHYLGGFMQDLDANQVPGDADNDGICDVLDQATLDYGDGLIQFEIGSTSSVVPKMTGLVPNSVSITPLCPRASHSTH
;
A
#
# COMPACT_ATOMS: atom_id res chain seq x y z
N MET A 1 0.09 0.56 6.05
CA MET A 1 0.85 -0.24 7.03
C MET A 1 -0.09 -1.10 7.87
N ILE A 2 0.27 -2.35 8.19
CA ILE A 2 -0.46 -3.21 9.14
C ILE A 2 0.54 -3.63 10.23
N ASP A 3 0.15 -3.49 11.49
CA ASP A 3 0.93 -3.93 12.66
C ASP A 3 0.07 -4.81 13.60
N GLU A 4 0.62 -5.18 14.76
CA GLU A 4 -0.10 -5.94 15.79
C GLU A 4 -1.35 -5.23 16.34
N TYR A 5 -1.52 -3.94 16.00
CA TYR A 5 -2.62 -3.09 16.38
C TYR A 5 -3.62 -2.84 15.24
N GLY A 6 -3.40 -3.41 14.05
CA GLY A 6 -4.33 -3.43 12.91
C GLY A 6 -3.91 -2.56 11.72
N LEU A 7 -4.82 -2.35 10.78
CA LEU A 7 -4.54 -1.60 9.54
C LEU A 7 -4.50 -0.09 9.78
N ARG A 8 -3.41 0.53 9.32
CA ARG A 8 -3.13 1.97 9.35
C ARG A 8 -2.86 2.54 7.97
N MET A 9 -3.57 3.61 7.62
CA MET A 9 -3.47 4.25 6.31
C MET A 9 -3.59 5.75 6.44
N LEU A 10 -2.78 6.48 5.68
CA LEU A 10 -2.99 7.91 5.49
C LEU A 10 -4.09 8.14 4.45
N GLY A 11 -4.90 9.17 4.67
CA GLY A 11 -5.89 9.64 3.72
C GLY A 11 -6.43 10.99 4.14
N SER A 12 -7.38 11.57 3.40
CA SER A 12 -7.95 12.89 3.75
C SER A 12 -9.47 12.94 3.51
N PRO A 13 -10.31 12.71 4.53
CA PRO A 13 -11.73 13.02 4.45
C PRO A 13 -11.89 14.54 4.50
N GLN A 14 -12.61 15.12 3.54
CA GLN A 14 -12.98 16.52 3.64
C GLN A 14 -14.27 16.64 4.46
N GLN A 15 -14.25 17.37 5.57
CA GLN A 15 -15.47 17.89 6.20
C GLN A 15 -15.26 19.39 6.50
N TYR A 16 -15.79 20.25 5.63
CA TYR A 16 -15.86 21.73 5.75
C TYR A 16 -14.62 22.53 6.19
N SER A 17 -13.43 21.94 6.27
CA SER A 17 -12.16 22.64 6.52
C SER A 17 -10.99 21.78 6.02
N TYR A 18 -10.47 22.13 4.84
CA TYR A 18 -9.05 22.06 4.52
C TYR A 18 -8.29 20.71 4.58
N GLY A 19 -8.99 19.57 4.58
CA GLY A 19 -8.44 18.26 4.14
C GLY A 19 -7.17 17.83 4.88
N TYR A 20 -7.20 17.78 6.21
CA TYR A 20 -6.04 17.35 6.97
C TYR A 20 -5.70 15.89 6.66
N PRO A 21 -4.40 15.53 6.61
CA PRO A 21 -3.98 14.15 6.65
C PRO A 21 -4.61 13.49 7.88
N THR A 22 -5.29 12.39 7.62
CA THR A 22 -5.92 11.54 8.60
C THR A 22 -5.28 10.20 8.58
N LEU A 23 -5.09 9.67 9.77
CA LEU A 23 -4.58 8.34 9.98
C LEU A 23 -5.76 7.48 10.44
N TRP A 24 -6.05 6.46 9.66
CA TRP A 24 -7.17 5.56 9.88
C TRP A 24 -6.72 4.34 10.65
N SER A 25 -7.51 3.87 11.62
CA SER A 25 -7.25 2.60 12.32
C SER A 25 -8.42 1.64 12.11
N TYR A 26 -8.10 0.42 11.67
CA TYR A 26 -9.07 -0.67 11.55
C TYR A 26 -8.59 -1.85 12.38
N THR A 27 -9.38 -2.21 13.39
CA THR A 27 -9.06 -3.25 14.36
C THR A 27 -9.76 -4.57 14.09
N ASP A 28 -10.70 -4.60 13.13
CA ASP A 28 -11.49 -5.78 12.79
C ASP A 28 -11.81 -5.82 11.28
N PRO A 29 -11.24 -6.79 10.53
CA PRO A 29 -11.57 -7.02 9.12
C PRO A 29 -13.05 -7.37 8.89
N ALA A 30 -13.78 -7.89 9.88
CA ALA A 30 -15.21 -8.17 9.75
C ALA A 30 -16.07 -6.90 9.70
N ASN A 31 -15.52 -5.75 10.10
CA ASN A 31 -16.16 -4.43 10.06
C ASN A 31 -15.55 -3.51 8.98
N LEU A 32 -15.15 -4.07 7.83
CA LEU A 32 -14.71 -3.30 6.66
C LEU A 32 -15.92 -2.58 6.02
N GLY A 33 -15.93 -1.24 6.07
CA GLY A 33 -17.03 -0.40 5.59
C GLY A 33 -16.76 1.10 5.80
N ASN A 34 -17.82 1.93 5.82
CA ASN A 34 -17.76 3.34 6.23
C ASN A 34 -17.33 3.43 7.71
N ASN A 35 -16.03 3.34 7.96
CA ASN A 35 -15.46 3.63 9.27
C ASN A 35 -15.34 5.16 9.40
N ASN A 36 -15.54 5.69 10.61
CA ASN A 36 -15.34 7.11 10.93
C ASN A 36 -14.25 7.29 12.00
N VAL A 37 -13.54 6.22 12.37
CA VAL A 37 -12.43 6.28 13.34
C VAL A 37 -11.16 6.67 12.60
N TYR A 38 -10.86 7.97 12.66
CA TYR A 38 -9.61 8.55 12.17
C TYR A 38 -9.09 9.60 13.15
N SER A 39 -7.78 9.80 13.17
CA SER A 39 -7.15 10.91 13.88
C SER A 39 -6.51 11.88 12.89
N HIS A 40 -6.59 13.19 13.15
CA HIS A 40 -5.84 14.17 12.38
C HIS A 40 -4.36 14.14 12.75
N VAL A 41 -3.47 14.01 11.76
CA VAL A 41 -2.02 14.04 11.96
C VAL A 41 -1.54 15.45 12.31
N VAL A 42 -2.22 16.49 11.81
CA VAL A 42 -2.05 17.89 12.21
C VAL A 42 -3.40 18.61 12.11
N THR A 43 -3.72 19.46 13.09
CA THR A 43 -4.84 20.41 13.01
C THR A 43 -4.29 21.83 12.93
N SER A 44 -4.35 22.47 11.76
CA SER A 44 -3.97 23.89 11.61
C SER A 44 -5.13 24.70 11.02
N SER A 45 -5.11 26.03 11.17
CA SER A 45 -6.06 26.91 10.49
C SER A 45 -5.69 27.24 9.03
N SER A 46 -4.62 26.63 8.49
CA SER A 46 -4.08 26.91 7.15
C SER A 46 -4.62 25.96 6.09
N SER A 47 -4.92 26.52 4.92
CA SER A 47 -5.83 25.98 3.91
C SER A 47 -5.19 25.14 2.79
N TYR A 48 -3.95 24.64 2.98
CA TYR A 48 -3.15 24.07 1.88
C TYR A 48 -2.29 22.89 2.33
N TRP A 49 -2.91 21.78 2.72
CA TRP A 49 -2.19 20.53 2.97
C TRP A 49 -2.13 19.71 1.68
N ASN A 50 -0.97 19.67 1.04
CA ASN A 50 -0.60 18.61 0.10
C ASN A 50 0.17 17.57 0.93
N PRO A 51 -0.41 16.41 1.28
CA PRO A 51 0.39 15.33 1.81
C PRO A 51 1.39 14.89 0.73
N SER A 52 2.65 14.74 1.14
CA SER A 52 3.58 13.88 0.43
C SER A 52 3.18 12.40 0.54
N ALA A 53 2.25 12.00 1.42
CA ALA A 53 2.62 11.80 2.81
C ALA A 53 2.96 10.33 2.93
N GLU A 54 4.26 10.03 3.00
CA GLU A 54 4.76 8.71 3.30
C GLU A 54 4.36 8.37 4.75
N LEU A 55 4.05 7.09 5.01
CA LEU A 55 3.69 6.59 6.34
C LEU A 55 4.56 5.40 6.69
N GLU A 56 5.44 5.60 7.66
CA GLU A 56 6.28 4.53 8.18
C GLU A 56 6.04 4.29 9.68
N ILE A 57 6.22 3.05 10.10
CA ILE A 57 6.09 2.64 11.50
C ILE A 57 7.47 2.21 12.00
N TYR A 58 7.89 2.79 13.12
CA TYR A 58 9.10 2.38 13.82
C TYR A 58 8.88 2.46 15.33
N ASP A 59 9.23 1.38 16.03
CA ASP A 59 9.21 1.27 17.50
C ASP A 59 7.89 1.72 18.15
N GLY A 60 6.75 1.30 17.59
CA GLY A 60 5.42 1.65 18.10
C GLY A 60 5.00 3.10 17.83
N TYR A 61 5.70 3.80 16.94
CA TYR A 61 5.33 5.13 16.48
C TYR A 61 5.08 5.15 14.98
N ALA A 62 4.06 5.90 14.57
CA ALA A 62 3.83 6.28 13.19
C ALA A 62 4.54 7.59 12.88
N TYR A 63 5.25 7.62 11.75
CA TYR A 63 5.91 8.78 11.22
C TYR A 63 5.27 9.15 9.88
N SER A 64 5.04 10.44 9.68
CA SER A 64 4.45 10.91 8.43
C SER A 64 5.11 12.20 7.97
N SER A 65 5.49 12.24 6.69
CA SER A 65 6.00 13.45 6.05
C SER A 65 4.86 14.39 5.72
N LEU A 66 4.94 15.63 6.20
CA LEU A 66 3.95 16.68 5.96
C LEU A 66 4.64 18.01 5.62
N GLN A 67 3.84 19.04 5.34
CA GLN A 67 4.31 20.36 4.89
C GLN A 67 5.46 20.97 5.72
N TYR A 68 5.46 20.79 7.05
CA TYR A 68 6.46 21.39 7.94
C TYR A 68 7.47 20.37 8.48
N GLY A 69 7.58 19.21 7.83
CA GLY A 69 8.51 18.15 8.18
C GLY A 69 7.81 16.88 8.62
N VAL A 70 8.54 16.05 9.38
CA VAL A 70 8.07 14.73 9.80
C VAL A 70 7.40 14.83 11.16
N TYR A 71 6.20 14.27 11.27
CA TYR A 71 5.44 14.18 12.51
C TYR A 71 5.43 12.75 13.03
N ARG A 72 5.55 12.60 14.35
CA ARG A 72 5.53 11.33 15.05
C ARG A 72 4.32 11.23 15.99
N GLN A 73 3.63 10.10 15.95
CA GLN A 73 2.48 9.76 16.80
C GLN A 73 2.67 8.40 17.44
N SER A 74 2.41 8.27 18.75
CA SER A 74 2.38 6.94 19.37
C SER A 74 1.23 6.12 18.80
N VAL A 75 1.49 4.87 18.45
CA VAL A 75 0.47 3.95 17.98
C VAL A 75 -0.06 3.16 19.18
N THR A 76 -1.38 3.00 19.26
CA THR A 76 -2.03 2.08 20.20
C THR A 76 -2.93 1.11 19.45
N SER A 77 -3.44 0.09 20.14
CA SER A 77 -4.36 -0.92 19.58
C SER A 77 -5.56 -0.32 18.84
N THR A 78 -6.06 0.83 19.26
CA THR A 78 -7.32 1.39 18.74
C THR A 78 -7.22 2.84 18.28
N SER A 79 -6.11 3.52 18.55
CA SER A 79 -6.00 4.98 18.33
C SER A 79 -4.56 5.44 18.11
N PHE A 80 -4.42 6.69 17.70
CA PHE A 80 -3.15 7.39 17.69
C PHE A 80 -3.08 8.40 18.83
N GLY A 81 -1.88 8.52 19.39
CA GLY A 81 -1.56 9.61 20.31
C GLY A 81 -1.52 10.96 19.62
N THR A 82 -1.34 12.00 20.43
CA THR A 82 -1.18 13.36 19.95
C THR A 82 0.07 13.48 19.07
N PRO A 83 -0.04 14.08 17.88
CA PRO A 83 1.11 14.30 17.01
C PRO A 83 2.13 15.25 17.63
N SER A 84 3.40 14.91 17.42
CA SER A 84 4.55 15.72 17.81
C SER A 84 5.47 15.88 16.61
N GLN A 85 5.97 17.09 16.35
CA GLN A 85 6.90 17.31 15.25
C GLN A 85 8.24 16.64 15.60
N PHE A 86 8.69 15.72 14.77
CA PHE A 86 9.93 14.96 14.95
C PHE A 86 11.09 15.66 14.25
N ILE A 87 10.94 15.97 12.96
CA ILE A 87 11.84 16.80 12.16
C ILE A 87 11.09 18.06 11.75
N SER A 88 11.70 19.23 11.93
CA SER A 88 11.16 20.51 11.45
C SER A 88 11.93 20.95 10.22
N THR A 89 11.23 21.16 9.11
CA THR A 89 11.82 21.74 7.90
C THR A 89 11.85 23.26 7.98
N THR A 90 12.87 23.89 7.40
CA THR A 90 13.17 25.31 7.66
C THR A 90 12.96 26.20 6.44
N THR A 91 12.79 25.63 5.25
CA THR A 91 12.58 26.39 4.03
C THR A 91 11.09 26.69 3.86
N GLY A 92 10.67 27.93 4.13
CA GLY A 92 9.27 28.38 4.04
C GLY A 92 8.63 28.32 2.64
N SER A 93 9.32 27.77 1.65
CA SER A 93 8.85 27.54 0.29
C SER A 93 8.64 26.07 -0.06
N SER A 94 9.03 25.13 0.81
CA SER A 94 9.24 23.76 0.35
C SER A 94 8.84 22.69 1.38
N TYR A 95 8.11 21.72 0.88
CA TYR A 95 7.45 20.65 1.64
C TYR A 95 8.43 19.48 1.76
N ALA A 96 8.44 18.77 2.90
CA ALA A 96 9.07 17.46 2.92
C ALA A 96 8.36 16.59 1.88
N SER A 97 9.00 16.30 0.74
CA SER A 97 8.32 15.56 -0.33
C SER A 97 8.35 14.07 -0.11
N ASP A 98 9.28 13.58 0.71
CA ASP A 98 9.40 12.17 1.03
C ASP A 98 10.20 11.98 2.32
N MET A 99 10.06 10.80 2.96
CA MET A 99 10.82 10.40 4.13
C MET A 99 11.12 8.91 4.12
N THR A 100 12.10 8.47 4.91
CA THR A 100 12.39 7.05 5.08
C THR A 100 13.03 6.78 6.45
N ILE A 101 12.81 5.60 7.04
CA ILE A 101 13.37 5.22 8.34
C ILE A 101 14.30 4.01 8.19
N SER A 102 15.54 4.22 8.59
CA SER A 102 16.56 3.15 8.65
C SER A 102 16.25 2.10 9.71
N SER A 103 16.83 0.91 9.56
CA SER A 103 16.61 -0.21 10.48
C SER A 103 17.05 0.06 11.93
N ASP A 104 17.96 1.01 12.15
CA ASP A 104 18.40 1.49 13.47
C ASP A 104 17.62 2.72 13.96
N GLY A 105 16.63 3.18 13.20
CA GLY A 105 15.66 4.19 13.62
C GLY A 105 16.05 5.62 13.29
N ILE A 106 17.06 5.86 12.45
CA ILE A 106 17.32 7.19 11.90
C ILE A 106 16.26 7.50 10.86
N VAL A 107 15.55 8.60 11.07
CA VAL A 107 14.55 9.13 10.14
C VAL A 107 15.24 10.14 9.23
N TYR A 108 15.11 9.95 7.92
CA TYR A 108 15.56 10.88 6.88
C TYR A 108 14.35 11.57 6.26
N ALA A 109 14.45 12.86 5.98
CA ALA A 109 13.41 13.65 5.34
C ALA A 109 14.04 14.59 4.32
N PHE A 110 13.49 14.63 3.12
CA PHE A 110 13.99 15.51 2.07
C PHE A 110 13.29 16.88 2.10
N ASP A 111 14.02 17.92 2.48
CA ASP A 111 13.61 19.33 2.53
C ASP A 111 14.19 20.10 1.33
N TYR A 112 13.63 19.85 0.14
CA TYR A 112 13.82 20.61 -1.11
C TYR A 112 15.22 20.70 -1.74
N ASP A 113 16.27 21.00 -0.98
CA ASP A 113 17.65 21.09 -1.44
C ASP A 113 18.63 20.40 -0.47
N HIS A 114 18.09 19.68 0.52
CA HIS A 114 18.86 18.89 1.46
C HIS A 114 18.05 17.75 2.05
N ILE A 115 18.75 16.83 2.70
CA ILE A 115 18.21 15.78 3.55
C ILE A 115 18.49 16.18 4.99
N ASP A 116 17.43 16.30 5.78
CA ASP A 116 17.51 16.33 7.23
C ASP A 116 17.42 14.91 7.78
N TRP A 117 18.17 14.62 8.83
CA TRP A 117 18.03 13.36 9.55
C TRP A 117 17.99 13.57 11.05
N LYS A 118 17.27 12.66 11.72
CA LYS A 118 17.17 12.63 13.18
C LYS A 118 17.04 11.20 13.68
N ASP A 119 17.83 10.86 14.70
CA ASP A 119 17.74 9.58 15.39
C ASP A 119 16.77 9.61 16.59
N GLN A 120 16.54 8.44 17.19
CA GLN A 120 15.63 8.32 18.33
C GLN A 120 16.15 8.95 19.63
N ASP A 121 17.47 9.19 19.72
CA ASP A 121 18.11 9.87 20.85
C ASP A 121 18.05 11.41 20.71
N GLY A 122 17.61 11.89 19.55
CA GLY A 122 17.46 13.32 19.25
C GLY A 122 18.71 13.96 18.66
N ASN A 123 19.72 13.18 18.27
CA ASN A 123 20.80 13.70 17.43
C ASN A 123 20.26 14.01 16.05
N THR A 124 20.79 15.08 15.44
CA THR A 124 20.32 15.59 14.17
C THR A 124 21.49 15.94 13.27
N GLY A 125 21.26 15.89 11.96
CA GLY A 125 22.17 16.45 10.99
C GLY A 125 21.48 16.74 9.67
N THR A 126 22.24 17.36 8.77
CA THR A 126 21.75 17.77 7.46
C THR A 126 22.87 17.59 6.44
N PHE A 127 22.55 17.15 5.24
CA PHE A 127 23.47 17.13 4.10
C PHE A 127 22.74 17.50 2.80
N SER A 128 23.44 18.15 1.87
CA SER A 128 22.86 18.61 0.60
C SER A 128 22.42 17.45 -0.29
N ASP A 129 21.45 17.72 -1.17
CA ASP A 129 21.06 16.82 -2.25
C ASP A 129 22.18 16.66 -3.31
N PRO A 130 22.06 15.70 -4.25
CA PRO A 130 23.03 15.56 -5.33
C PRO A 130 23.10 16.81 -6.21
N SER A 131 24.29 17.38 -6.42
CA SER A 131 24.49 18.67 -7.12
C SER A 131 23.90 18.80 -8.54
N SER A 132 23.60 17.68 -9.20
CA SER A 132 23.03 17.63 -10.55
C SER A 132 21.51 17.37 -10.56
N ALA A 133 20.90 17.19 -9.39
CA ALA A 133 19.47 17.03 -9.24
C ALA A 133 18.77 18.39 -9.42
N SER A 134 17.55 18.33 -9.93
CA SER A 134 16.55 19.37 -9.87
C SER A 134 15.50 18.87 -8.88
N PRO A 135 15.73 19.08 -7.58
CA PRO A 135 15.23 18.21 -6.53
C PRO A 135 13.76 18.50 -6.15
N THR A 136 13.02 19.23 -6.99
CA THR A 136 11.59 19.45 -6.80
C THR A 136 10.86 18.10 -6.76
N TYR A 137 10.40 17.76 -5.56
CA TYR A 137 9.71 16.50 -5.26
C TYR A 137 10.58 15.24 -5.40
N ALA A 138 11.83 15.23 -4.94
CA ALA A 138 12.60 13.98 -4.96
C ALA A 138 11.96 12.88 -4.08
N GLN A 139 12.20 11.62 -4.47
CA GLN A 139 11.86 10.43 -3.69
C GLN A 139 13.13 9.90 -3.02
N ILE A 140 13.03 9.45 -1.76
CA ILE A 140 14.13 8.90 -0.99
C ILE A 140 13.74 7.58 -0.32
N GLU A 141 14.68 6.64 -0.24
CA GLU A 141 14.46 5.36 0.43
C GLU A 141 15.81 4.86 0.96
N ILE A 142 15.84 4.37 2.19
CA ILE A 142 17.04 3.80 2.79
C ILE A 142 17.02 2.29 2.58
N ASP A 143 18.14 1.71 2.14
CA ASP A 143 18.23 0.26 1.99
C ASP A 143 18.66 -0.43 3.29
N GLY A 144 18.65 -1.77 3.29
CA GLY A 144 19.11 -2.56 4.43
C GLY A 144 20.61 -2.46 4.74
N SER A 145 21.40 -1.86 3.84
CA SER A 145 22.83 -1.54 4.05
C SER A 145 23.02 -0.23 4.82
N GLY A 146 21.99 0.62 4.87
CA GLY A 146 22.09 2.01 5.32
C GLY A 146 22.49 2.99 4.22
N ASP A 147 22.44 2.58 2.95
CA ASP A 147 22.66 3.47 1.82
C ASP A 147 21.35 4.21 1.49
N LEU A 148 21.41 5.54 1.35
CA LEU A 148 20.22 6.35 1.01
C LEU A 148 20.11 6.48 -0.50
N HIS A 149 19.01 6.01 -1.07
CA HIS A 149 18.68 6.13 -2.47
C HIS A 149 17.89 7.41 -2.70
N PHE A 150 18.18 8.08 -3.81
CA PHE A 150 17.57 9.36 -4.17
C PHE A 150 17.21 9.36 -5.65
N ILE A 151 15.97 9.69 -5.96
CA ILE A 151 15.48 9.78 -7.33
C ILE A 151 14.90 11.16 -7.59
N ALA A 152 15.41 11.79 -8.64
CA ALA A 152 14.95 13.12 -9.04
C ALA A 152 15.18 13.37 -10.53
N TYR A 153 14.50 14.40 -11.04
CA TYR A 153 14.81 14.94 -12.35
C TYR A 153 16.19 15.61 -12.32
N SER A 154 16.95 15.51 -13.41
CA SER A 154 18.15 16.32 -13.64
C SER A 154 17.94 17.21 -14.86
N SER A 155 17.97 18.53 -14.65
CA SER A 155 17.90 19.51 -15.75
C SER A 155 19.15 19.49 -16.63
N ASN A 156 20.30 19.23 -16.02
CA ASN A 156 21.60 19.17 -16.70
C ASN A 156 21.74 17.91 -17.57
N LEU A 157 21.22 16.78 -17.10
CA LEU A 157 21.33 15.49 -17.79
C LEU A 157 20.09 15.11 -18.61
N GLY A 158 18.96 15.80 -18.40
CA GLY A 158 17.73 15.64 -19.19
C GLY A 158 17.00 14.32 -18.93
N GLY A 159 16.43 14.16 -17.74
CA GLY A 159 15.61 12.98 -17.42
C GLY A 159 15.52 12.70 -15.94
N LEU A 160 14.95 11.56 -15.59
CA LEU A 160 14.92 11.01 -14.25
C LEU A 160 16.16 10.16 -14.00
N TYR A 161 16.80 10.40 -12.87
CA TYR A 161 18.06 9.77 -12.49
C TYR A 161 18.00 9.29 -11.04
N HIS A 162 18.86 8.32 -10.74
CA HIS A 162 19.08 7.73 -9.42
C HIS A 162 20.49 8.03 -8.92
N TRP A 163 20.59 8.37 -7.64
CA TRP A 163 21.83 8.53 -6.88
C TRP A 163 21.77 7.68 -5.59
N THR A 164 22.93 7.30 -5.07
CA THR A 164 23.07 6.61 -3.78
C THR A 164 24.01 7.39 -2.88
N HIS A 165 23.69 7.49 -1.59
CA HIS A 165 24.54 8.08 -0.56
C HIS A 165 25.01 6.98 0.41
N ASP A 166 26.31 6.75 0.49
CA ASP A 166 26.92 5.65 1.28
C ASP A 166 27.13 5.97 2.78
N GLY A 167 26.32 6.90 3.30
CA GLY A 167 26.52 7.52 4.62
C GLY A 167 27.61 8.60 4.66
N THR A 168 28.43 8.76 3.61
CA THR A 168 29.48 9.80 3.55
C THR A 168 29.35 10.76 2.37
N SER A 169 28.96 10.26 1.19
CA SER A 169 28.86 11.06 -0.02
C SER A 169 27.90 10.48 -1.04
N TRP A 170 27.36 11.34 -1.91
CA TRP A 170 26.58 10.92 -3.08
C TRP A 170 27.46 10.31 -4.16
N SER A 171 26.91 9.30 -4.84
CA SER A 171 27.46 8.73 -6.07
C SER A 171 27.71 9.82 -7.12
N THR A 172 28.92 9.88 -7.67
CA THR A 172 29.32 10.92 -8.63
C THR A 172 28.74 10.73 -10.03
N THR A 173 28.36 9.50 -10.38
CA THR A 173 27.75 9.16 -11.67
C THR A 173 26.33 8.66 -11.42
N PRO A 174 25.30 9.49 -11.65
CA PRO A 174 23.92 9.04 -11.51
C PRO A 174 23.50 8.08 -12.61
N ASN A 175 22.53 7.24 -12.28
CA ASN A 175 22.01 6.24 -13.20
C ASN A 175 20.72 6.73 -13.87
N TYR A 176 20.66 6.62 -15.19
CA TYR A 176 19.48 7.03 -15.97
C TYR A 176 18.31 6.06 -15.76
N ILE A 177 17.14 6.58 -15.43
CA ILE A 177 15.90 5.81 -15.24
C ILE A 177 14.98 5.97 -16.44
N TRP A 178 14.69 7.22 -16.82
CA TRP A 178 13.65 7.55 -17.79
C TRP A 178 13.81 8.97 -18.35
N SER A 179 13.33 9.22 -19.57
CA SER A 179 13.28 10.58 -20.14
C SER A 179 12.11 11.35 -19.52
N GLY A 180 12.26 12.65 -19.23
CA GLY A 180 11.22 13.32 -18.47
C GLY A 180 11.38 14.82 -18.29
N HIS A 181 10.60 15.37 -17.36
CA HIS A 181 10.64 16.76 -16.91
C HIS A 181 10.54 16.85 -15.38
N SER A 182 10.81 18.03 -14.81
CA SER A 182 10.97 18.25 -13.37
C SER A 182 9.80 17.83 -12.47
N TYR A 183 8.56 17.85 -12.96
CA TYR A 183 7.37 17.58 -12.14
C TYR A 183 6.94 16.11 -12.06
N MET A 184 7.77 15.17 -12.50
CA MET A 184 7.37 13.74 -12.56
C MET A 184 7.44 13.01 -11.22
N MET A 185 8.14 13.56 -10.24
CA MET A 185 8.34 12.94 -8.93
C MET A 185 7.42 13.56 -7.86
N ASP A 186 6.35 14.26 -8.26
CA ASP A 186 5.35 14.74 -7.28
C ASP A 186 4.86 13.52 -6.45
N PRO A 187 4.93 13.58 -5.11
CA PRO A 187 4.71 12.40 -4.27
C PRO A 187 3.31 11.81 -4.41
N LYS A 188 2.32 12.60 -4.85
CA LYS A 188 0.96 12.08 -5.09
C LYS A 188 0.96 10.97 -6.15
N PHE A 189 1.89 10.99 -7.09
CA PHE A 189 1.87 10.09 -8.24
C PHE A 189 3.25 9.52 -8.58
N SER A 190 4.11 9.41 -7.58
CA SER A 190 5.36 8.68 -7.67
C SER A 190 5.72 8.07 -6.33
N GLU A 191 6.39 6.93 -6.38
CA GLU A 191 6.88 6.25 -5.18
C GLU A 191 8.11 5.43 -5.49
N MET A 192 8.99 5.30 -4.51
CA MET A 192 10.13 4.41 -4.51
C MET A 192 10.02 3.46 -3.32
N LYS A 193 10.35 2.19 -3.53
CA LYS A 193 10.55 1.20 -2.46
C LYS A 193 11.73 0.32 -2.81
N ILE A 194 12.44 -0.19 -1.80
CA ILE A 194 13.56 -1.10 -1.97
C ILE A 194 13.25 -2.42 -1.27
N ASP A 195 13.36 -3.54 -2.00
CA ASP A 195 13.15 -4.85 -1.40
C ASP A 195 14.37 -5.33 -0.61
N SER A 196 14.20 -6.40 0.18
CA SER A 196 15.28 -6.97 0.99
C SER A 196 16.44 -7.57 0.19
N SER A 197 16.27 -7.75 -1.13
CA SER A 197 17.33 -8.17 -2.05
C SER A 197 18.12 -7.00 -2.64
N GLY A 198 17.71 -5.76 -2.36
CA GLY A 198 18.29 -4.54 -2.92
C GLY A 198 17.73 -4.18 -4.30
N THR A 199 16.60 -4.77 -4.71
CA THR A 199 15.90 -4.33 -5.93
C THR A 199 15.20 -3.02 -5.63
N ILE A 200 15.49 -2.01 -6.44
CA ILE A 200 14.85 -0.70 -6.36
C ILE A 200 13.63 -0.72 -7.27
N HIS A 201 12.47 -0.41 -6.71
CA HIS A 201 11.18 -0.30 -7.39
C HIS A 201 10.79 1.16 -7.46
N VAL A 202 10.34 1.63 -8.63
CA VAL A 202 9.91 3.01 -8.82
C VAL A 202 8.69 3.04 -9.70
N VAL A 203 7.65 3.72 -9.25
CA VAL A 203 6.47 4.00 -10.06
C VAL A 203 6.26 5.50 -10.15
N PHE A 204 5.85 5.98 -11.31
CA PHE A 204 5.57 7.40 -11.53
C PHE A 204 4.62 7.62 -12.69
N VAL A 205 3.97 8.78 -12.72
CA VAL A 205 3.16 9.21 -13.86
C VAL A 205 3.92 10.18 -14.77
N HIS A 206 3.94 9.87 -16.06
CA HIS A 206 4.54 10.71 -17.10
C HIS A 206 3.71 10.70 -18.36
N ASN A 207 3.52 11.87 -18.99
CA ASN A 207 2.75 11.99 -20.24
C ASN A 207 1.40 11.28 -20.20
N SER A 208 0.74 11.31 -19.05
CA SER A 208 -0.56 10.67 -18.78
C SER A 208 -0.53 9.14 -18.72
N GLU A 209 0.67 8.55 -18.59
CA GLU A 209 0.90 7.12 -18.43
C GLU A 209 1.45 6.83 -17.04
N LEU A 210 0.96 5.76 -16.41
CA LEU A 210 1.58 5.16 -15.24
C LEU A 210 2.74 4.27 -15.70
N ILE A 211 3.92 4.47 -15.14
CA ILE A 211 5.14 3.79 -15.54
C ILE A 211 5.78 3.17 -14.31
N TYR A 212 5.96 1.85 -14.34
CA TYR A 212 6.72 1.12 -13.31
C TYR A 212 8.06 0.65 -13.86
N ARG A 213 9.13 1.02 -13.16
CA ARG A 213 10.53 0.71 -13.45
C ARG A 213 11.16 0.01 -12.25
N TYR A 214 12.11 -0.88 -12.50
CA TYR A 214 12.86 -1.51 -11.42
C TYR A 214 14.31 -1.78 -11.81
N SER A 215 15.18 -1.87 -10.80
CA SER A 215 16.59 -2.18 -10.94
C SER A 215 17.03 -3.20 -9.89
N SER A 216 17.44 -4.38 -10.34
CA SER A 216 17.96 -5.46 -9.47
C SER A 216 19.48 -5.42 -9.31
N ASN A 217 20.13 -4.33 -9.73
CA ASN A 217 21.57 -4.17 -9.71
C ASN A 217 21.99 -2.80 -9.16
N GLY A 218 21.39 -2.42 -8.02
CA GLY A 218 21.74 -1.21 -7.27
C GLY A 218 21.55 0.08 -8.08
N GLY A 219 20.55 0.12 -8.96
CA GLY A 219 20.23 1.29 -9.77
C GLY A 219 21.03 1.42 -11.06
N THR A 220 22.03 0.57 -11.33
CA THR A 220 22.93 0.73 -12.50
C THR A 220 22.25 0.49 -13.85
N SER A 221 21.18 -0.30 -13.89
CA SER A 221 20.32 -0.45 -15.07
C SER A 221 18.88 -0.68 -14.69
N TRP A 222 17.95 -0.23 -15.53
CA TRP A 222 16.54 -0.19 -15.21
C TRP A 222 15.69 -0.89 -16.28
N SER A 223 14.80 -1.77 -15.82
CA SER A 223 13.82 -2.49 -16.63
C SER A 223 12.43 -1.88 -16.45
N THR A 224 11.60 -1.95 -17.50
CA THR A 224 10.19 -1.54 -17.41
C THR A 224 9.36 -2.75 -17.05
N GLY A 225 8.61 -2.68 -15.94
CA GLY A 225 7.65 -3.71 -15.59
C GLY A 225 6.38 -3.57 -16.42
N PHE A 226 5.76 -2.39 -16.40
CA PHE A 226 4.62 -2.05 -17.25
C PHE A 226 4.51 -0.55 -17.52
N THR A 227 3.72 -0.21 -18.53
CA THR A 227 3.25 1.15 -18.82
C THR A 227 1.77 1.08 -19.11
N ASP A 228 0.98 2.00 -18.54
CA ASP A 228 -0.47 2.04 -18.73
C ASP A 228 -0.98 3.47 -18.94
N SER A 229 -1.75 3.67 -20.01
CA SER A 229 -2.24 4.99 -20.42
C SER A 229 -3.62 5.35 -19.87
N ARG A 230 -4.23 4.52 -19.01
CA ARG A 230 -5.55 4.80 -18.42
C ARG A 230 -5.59 6.05 -17.54
N PRO A 231 -4.55 6.43 -16.75
CA PRO A 231 -4.60 7.67 -15.97
C PRO A 231 -5.02 8.89 -16.81
N ASN A 232 -4.51 8.97 -18.05
CA ASN A 232 -4.91 9.92 -19.11
C ASN A 232 -4.86 11.42 -18.70
N GLN A 233 -4.25 11.74 -17.55
CA GLN A 233 -3.97 13.09 -17.03
C GLN A 233 -2.77 13.05 -16.07
N ASN A 234 -1.94 14.09 -16.06
CA ASN A 234 -0.79 14.21 -15.15
C ASN A 234 -1.13 14.83 -13.78
N THR A 235 -2.16 15.67 -13.68
CA THR A 235 -2.34 16.57 -12.53
C THR A 235 -3.20 16.00 -11.40
N ASN A 236 -3.99 14.96 -11.69
CA ASN A 236 -4.95 14.35 -10.75
C ASN A 236 -4.71 12.84 -10.61
N ALA A 237 -3.50 12.38 -10.93
CA ALA A 237 -3.14 10.99 -10.75
C ALA A 237 -2.83 10.70 -9.27
N ALA A 238 -3.03 9.44 -8.89
CA ALA A 238 -2.50 8.87 -7.66
C ALA A 238 -1.87 7.52 -7.96
N VAL A 239 -0.75 7.21 -7.32
CA VAL A 239 -0.25 5.84 -7.20
C VAL A 239 0.37 5.64 -5.83
N GLU A 240 0.11 4.47 -5.27
CA GLU A 240 0.72 3.92 -4.07
C GLU A 240 1.30 2.54 -4.41
N MET A 241 2.38 2.14 -3.76
CA MET A 241 3.19 0.96 -4.01
C MET A 241 3.70 0.40 -2.70
N VAL A 242 3.31 -0.83 -2.39
CA VAL A 242 3.87 -1.56 -1.25
C VAL A 242 4.50 -2.85 -1.74
N LEU A 243 5.54 -3.30 -1.06
CA LEU A 243 6.17 -4.57 -1.34
C LEU A 243 5.57 -5.64 -0.45
N ASN A 244 5.28 -6.81 -1.02
CA ASN A 244 4.91 -7.98 -0.25
C ASN A 244 6.12 -8.63 0.41
N SER A 245 5.90 -9.64 1.26
CA SER A 245 6.94 -10.35 2.02
C SER A 245 8.03 -10.97 1.14
N SER A 246 7.74 -11.20 -0.15
CA SER A 246 8.67 -11.74 -1.15
C SER A 246 9.33 -10.66 -2.03
N GLY A 247 9.12 -9.37 -1.73
CA GLY A 247 9.68 -8.25 -2.50
C GLY A 247 8.93 -7.93 -3.80
N VAL A 248 7.73 -8.49 -4.01
CA VAL A 248 6.94 -8.20 -5.21
C VAL A 248 6.06 -6.98 -4.95
N PRO A 249 6.11 -5.94 -5.81
CA PRO A 249 5.31 -4.74 -5.60
C PRO A 249 3.84 -4.96 -5.97
N HIS A 250 2.97 -4.41 -5.12
CA HIS A 250 1.54 -4.23 -5.34
C HIS A 250 1.30 -2.74 -5.50
N PHE A 251 0.40 -2.36 -6.41
CA PHE A 251 0.10 -0.95 -6.69
C PHE A 251 -1.39 -0.66 -6.53
N ALA A 252 -1.72 0.52 -6.01
CA ALA A 252 -3.06 1.09 -6.07
C ALA A 252 -2.99 2.43 -6.81
N TRP A 253 -3.81 2.63 -7.83
CA TRP A 253 -3.71 3.85 -8.65
C TRP A 253 -5.03 4.27 -9.30
N LEU A 254 -5.12 5.56 -9.64
CA LEU A 254 -6.35 6.16 -10.15
C LEU A 254 -6.31 6.43 -11.65
N ASP A 255 -7.35 5.98 -12.31
CA ASP A 255 -7.87 6.62 -13.51
C ASP A 255 -8.90 7.68 -13.06
N TYR A 256 -8.42 8.91 -12.90
CA TYR A 256 -9.24 10.01 -12.43
C TYR A 256 -10.40 10.31 -13.38
N THR A 257 -10.15 10.28 -14.70
CA THR A 257 -11.15 10.62 -15.72
C THR A 257 -12.32 9.66 -15.70
N ASN A 258 -12.03 8.36 -15.58
CA ASN A 258 -13.05 7.32 -15.50
C ASN A 258 -13.45 6.98 -14.06
N LYS A 259 -12.99 7.76 -13.07
CA LYS A 259 -13.32 7.61 -11.65
C LYS A 259 -13.08 6.19 -11.13
N THR A 260 -12.04 5.55 -11.62
CA THR A 260 -11.77 4.13 -11.37
C THR A 260 -10.48 3.98 -10.59
N LEU A 261 -10.56 3.24 -9.49
CA LEU A 261 -9.40 2.80 -8.71
C LEU A 261 -9.03 1.39 -9.15
N PHE A 262 -7.74 1.21 -9.44
CA PHE A 262 -7.16 -0.06 -9.83
C PHE A 262 -6.21 -0.59 -8.76
N HIS A 263 -6.17 -1.91 -8.64
CA HIS A 263 -5.11 -2.65 -7.98
C HIS A 263 -4.28 -3.32 -9.07
N THR A 264 -2.96 -3.28 -8.96
CA THR A 264 -2.07 -3.95 -9.90
C THR A 264 -1.09 -4.84 -9.16
N HIS A 265 -1.02 -6.09 -9.60
CA HIS A 265 -0.18 -7.12 -9.02
C HIS A 265 0.23 -8.13 -10.10
N GLN A 266 1.11 -9.07 -9.76
CA GLN A 266 1.54 -10.11 -10.68
C GLN A 266 0.69 -11.38 -10.55
N VAL A 267 0.22 -11.92 -11.69
CA VAL A 267 -0.40 -13.24 -11.79
C VAL A 267 0.32 -14.05 -12.86
N GLY A 268 0.95 -15.16 -12.47
CA GLY A 268 1.69 -16.01 -13.40
C GLY A 268 2.81 -15.27 -14.15
N GLY A 269 3.46 -14.30 -13.49
CA GLY A 269 4.53 -13.47 -14.06
C GLY A 269 4.06 -12.32 -14.96
N ASN A 270 2.75 -12.09 -15.10
CA ASN A 270 2.20 -10.97 -15.86
C ASN A 270 1.58 -9.94 -14.93
N TRP A 271 1.68 -8.65 -15.28
CA TRP A 271 0.98 -7.58 -14.60
C TRP A 271 -0.52 -7.62 -14.93
N VAL A 272 -1.34 -7.70 -13.90
CA VAL A 272 -2.80 -7.66 -13.99
C VAL A 272 -3.28 -6.39 -13.31
N HIS A 273 -4.26 -5.73 -13.92
CA HIS A 273 -4.85 -4.49 -13.41
C HIS A 273 -6.33 -4.69 -13.13
N GLU A 274 -6.68 -4.87 -11.87
CA GLU A 274 -8.04 -5.19 -11.43
C GLU A 274 -8.79 -3.93 -11.00
N VAL A 275 -10.06 -3.84 -11.36
CA VAL A 275 -10.92 -2.75 -10.90
C VAL A 275 -11.30 -3.02 -9.45
N VAL A 276 -10.86 -2.13 -8.56
CA VAL A 276 -11.20 -2.16 -7.13
C VAL A 276 -12.53 -1.46 -6.90
N ARG A 277 -12.69 -0.28 -7.51
CA ARG A 277 -13.88 0.56 -7.36
C ARG A 277 -14.08 1.44 -8.58
N THR A 278 -15.33 1.56 -9.00
CA THR A 278 -15.79 2.68 -9.84
C THR A 278 -16.62 3.65 -9.01
N GLY A 279 -16.25 4.93 -9.01
CA GLY A 279 -16.97 5.99 -8.33
C GLY A 279 -18.14 6.56 -9.15
N THR A 280 -19.18 7.01 -8.46
CA THR A 280 -20.21 7.89 -9.02
C THR A 280 -19.68 9.33 -9.13
N GLN A 281 -18.84 9.75 -8.16
CA GLN A 281 -18.05 10.97 -8.18
C GLN A 281 -16.56 10.66 -8.40
N HIS A 282 -15.73 11.70 -8.53
CA HIS A 282 -14.28 11.52 -8.56
C HIS A 282 -13.78 10.93 -7.25
N LEU A 283 -12.77 10.08 -7.36
CA LEU A 283 -12.00 9.60 -6.22
C LEU A 283 -10.90 10.62 -5.93
N ARG A 284 -10.64 10.83 -4.65
CA ARG A 284 -9.62 11.77 -4.17
C ARG A 284 -8.25 11.12 -4.27
N TYR A 285 -7.37 11.73 -5.06
CA TYR A 285 -6.00 11.25 -5.20
C TYR A 285 -5.23 11.32 -3.89
N GLU A 286 -5.56 12.29 -3.01
CA GLU A 286 -4.97 12.45 -1.67
C GLU A 286 -5.47 11.41 -0.64
N SER A 287 -6.26 10.43 -1.07
CA SER A 287 -6.87 9.42 -0.20
C SER A 287 -6.65 7.99 -0.70
N VAL A 288 -5.88 7.81 -1.76
CA VAL A 288 -5.43 6.46 -2.14
C VAL A 288 -4.31 6.11 -1.20
N ALA A 289 -4.44 4.95 -0.56
CA ALA A 289 -3.39 4.36 0.24
C ALA A 289 -3.47 2.85 0.04
N LEU A 290 -2.34 2.18 0.16
CA LEU A 290 -2.25 0.73 0.04
C LEU A 290 -1.45 0.17 1.23
N ALA A 291 -1.85 -1.00 1.71
CA ALA A 291 -1.17 -1.75 2.74
C ALA A 291 -1.37 -3.24 2.51
N LEU A 292 -0.43 -4.06 2.96
CA LEU A 292 -0.58 -5.52 2.99
C LEU A 292 -0.63 -5.99 4.45
N ASP A 293 -1.36 -7.07 4.70
CA ASP A 293 -1.30 -7.75 5.99
C ASP A 293 -0.16 -8.77 6.05
N ALA A 294 -0.10 -9.52 7.15
CA ALA A 294 0.92 -10.54 7.36
C ALA A 294 0.85 -11.70 6.35
N ASN A 295 -0.26 -11.84 5.61
CA ASN A 295 -0.43 -12.84 4.55
C ASN A 295 -0.24 -12.25 3.15
N ASP A 296 0.27 -11.02 3.05
CA ASP A 296 0.39 -10.25 1.81
C ASP A 296 -0.95 -9.88 1.14
N ASP A 297 -2.05 -9.92 1.90
CA ASP A 297 -3.37 -9.58 1.36
C ASP A 297 -3.55 -8.05 1.31
N PRO A 298 -4.02 -7.48 0.16
CA PRO A 298 -4.11 -6.04 0.02
C PRO A 298 -5.31 -5.41 0.71
N PHE A 299 -5.05 -4.30 1.41
CA PHE A 299 -6.03 -3.32 1.85
C PHE A 299 -5.81 -2.00 1.14
N ILE A 300 -6.84 -1.49 0.46
CA ILE A 300 -6.77 -0.24 -0.30
C ILE A 300 -7.79 0.74 0.24
N HIS A 301 -7.35 1.93 0.64
CA HIS A 301 -8.24 3.02 1.00
C HIS A 301 -8.62 3.86 -0.21
N SER A 302 -9.86 4.34 -0.22
CA SER A 302 -10.36 5.28 -1.20
C SER A 302 -11.39 6.21 -0.58
N TYR A 303 -11.38 7.48 -0.98
CA TYR A 303 -12.43 8.43 -0.62
C TYR A 303 -13.08 8.99 -1.89
N GLU A 304 -14.41 8.90 -1.95
CA GLU A 304 -15.20 9.50 -3.02
C GLU A 304 -15.62 10.92 -2.63
N GLY A 305 -15.34 11.89 -3.49
CA GLY A 305 -15.71 13.28 -3.26
C GLY A 305 -14.86 14.27 -4.07
N THR A 306 -15.27 15.52 -4.10
CA THR A 306 -14.52 16.63 -4.70
C THR A 306 -14.30 17.71 -3.66
N SER A 307 -13.57 18.78 -3.98
CA SER A 307 -13.37 19.93 -3.08
C SER A 307 -14.66 20.59 -2.61
N SER A 308 -15.79 20.31 -3.28
CA SER A 308 -17.11 20.86 -3.00
C SER A 308 -18.19 19.80 -2.73
N THR A 309 -17.85 18.51 -2.78
CA THR A 309 -18.81 17.41 -2.59
C THR A 309 -18.27 16.35 -1.64
N PHE A 310 -19.14 15.87 -0.76
CA PHE A 310 -18.83 14.80 0.18
C PHE A 310 -19.28 13.45 -0.39
N GLY A 311 -18.54 12.41 -0.07
CA GLY A 311 -18.90 11.03 -0.37
C GLY A 311 -18.34 10.06 0.67
N SER A 312 -18.11 8.82 0.26
CA SER A 312 -17.77 7.69 1.14
C SER A 312 -16.28 7.40 1.18
N SER A 313 -15.75 7.25 2.40
CA SER A 313 -14.45 6.61 2.65
C SER A 313 -14.65 5.10 2.74
N MET A 314 -13.85 4.33 2.02
CA MET A 314 -13.96 2.87 1.98
C MET A 314 -12.58 2.23 2.01
N ILE A 315 -12.47 1.13 2.74
CA ILE A 315 -11.37 0.18 2.64
C ILE A 315 -11.84 -1.00 1.80
N HIS A 316 -11.02 -1.38 0.83
CA HIS A 316 -11.21 -2.55 0.01
C HIS A 316 -10.19 -3.60 0.43
N TYR A 317 -10.66 -4.76 0.83
CA TYR A 317 -9.82 -5.92 1.08
C TYR A 317 -9.85 -6.83 -0.15
N LEU A 318 -8.67 -7.16 -0.68
CA LEU A 318 -8.49 -7.98 -1.89
C LEU A 318 -7.77 -9.30 -1.59
N GLY A 319 -7.75 -9.71 -0.33
CA GLY A 319 -7.16 -10.98 0.05
C GLY A 319 -7.97 -12.17 -0.43
N GLY A 320 -7.32 -13.34 -0.42
CA GLY A 320 -8.06 -14.58 -0.50
C GLY A 320 -9.01 -14.66 0.70
N PHE A 321 -10.26 -15.11 0.53
CA PHE A 321 -11.09 -15.45 1.68
C PHE A 321 -10.33 -16.48 2.52
N MET A 322 -9.73 -16.04 3.64
CA MET A 322 -9.31 -16.95 4.68
C MET A 322 -10.57 -17.69 5.10
N GLN A 323 -10.54 -19.03 5.03
CA GLN A 323 -11.39 -19.79 5.93
C GLN A 323 -11.06 -19.30 7.34
N ASP A 324 -12.09 -18.80 7.99
CA ASP A 324 -12.21 -18.19 9.32
C ASP A 324 -10.97 -18.22 10.26
N LEU A 325 -10.80 -17.17 11.06
CA LEU A 325 -9.78 -17.07 12.11
C LEU A 325 -9.96 -18.17 13.20
N ASP A 326 -11.13 -18.80 13.24
CA ASP A 326 -11.45 -19.98 14.06
C ASP A 326 -10.98 -21.31 13.46
N ALA A 327 -10.32 -21.31 12.29
CA ALA A 327 -9.66 -22.47 11.73
C ALA A 327 -8.35 -22.76 12.48
N ASN A 328 -8.46 -23.16 13.74
CA ASN A 328 -7.40 -23.86 14.44
C ASN A 328 -6.90 -24.99 13.52
N GLN A 329 -5.59 -25.04 13.30
CA GLN A 329 -4.89 -26.08 12.53
C GLN A 329 -5.19 -27.51 13.02
N VAL A 330 -5.86 -27.65 14.17
CA VAL A 330 -6.50 -28.86 14.65
C VAL A 330 -7.94 -28.51 15.06
N PRO A 331 -8.98 -29.04 14.40
CA PRO A 331 -10.36 -28.80 14.80
C PRO A 331 -10.61 -29.33 16.23
N GLY A 332 -11.24 -28.51 17.06
CA GLY A 332 -11.76 -28.93 18.37
C GLY A 332 -13.14 -29.59 18.24
N ASP A 333 -13.53 -30.29 19.29
CA ASP A 333 -14.87 -30.85 19.53
C ASP A 333 -15.38 -30.19 20.81
N ALA A 334 -16.00 -29.02 20.68
CA ALA A 334 -16.36 -28.12 21.78
C ALA A 334 -17.57 -28.61 22.58
N ASP A 335 -18.48 -29.36 21.95
CA ASP A 335 -19.64 -29.95 22.61
C ASP A 335 -19.48 -31.44 22.96
N ASN A 336 -18.32 -32.02 22.57
CA ASN A 336 -17.84 -33.34 22.94
C ASN A 336 -18.71 -34.47 22.34
N ASP A 337 -19.25 -34.24 21.13
CA ASP A 337 -20.13 -35.14 20.38
C ASP A 337 -19.36 -36.08 19.41
N GLY A 338 -18.05 -35.86 19.25
CA GLY A 338 -17.17 -36.63 18.39
C GLY A 338 -17.03 -36.10 16.96
N ILE A 339 -17.59 -34.93 16.64
CA ILE A 339 -17.53 -34.24 15.36
C ILE A 339 -16.66 -32.99 15.50
N CYS A 340 -15.89 -32.68 14.46
CA CYS A 340 -15.07 -31.46 14.44
C CYS A 340 -15.93 -30.23 14.09
N ASP A 341 -15.86 -29.17 14.90
CA ASP A 341 -16.70 -27.98 14.72
C ASP A 341 -16.31 -27.07 13.53
N VAL A 342 -15.26 -27.40 12.76
CA VAL A 342 -14.61 -26.46 11.82
C VAL A 342 -14.56 -26.96 10.36
N LEU A 343 -15.29 -28.02 9.99
CA LEU A 343 -15.36 -28.48 8.59
C LEU A 343 -16.80 -28.81 8.16
N ASP A 344 -17.66 -27.80 8.13
CA ASP A 344 -18.95 -27.88 7.44
C ASP A 344 -18.75 -27.80 5.93
N GLN A 345 -18.34 -28.90 5.30
CA GLN A 345 -18.60 -29.10 3.88
C GLN A 345 -19.98 -29.75 3.73
N ALA A 346 -20.99 -28.94 3.42
CA ALA A 346 -22.33 -29.45 3.11
C ALA A 346 -22.32 -30.17 1.75
N THR A 347 -22.38 -31.50 1.77
CA THR A 347 -22.64 -32.30 0.56
C THR A 347 -24.15 -32.45 0.41
N LEU A 348 -24.72 -31.95 -0.70
CA LEU A 348 -26.15 -32.13 -1.01
C LEU A 348 -26.34 -33.36 -1.90
N ASP A 349 -27.04 -34.37 -1.38
CA ASP A 349 -27.43 -35.56 -2.12
C ASP A 349 -28.90 -35.46 -2.58
N TYR A 350 -29.12 -35.63 -3.89
CA TYR A 350 -30.43 -35.58 -4.54
C TYR A 350 -30.88 -36.95 -5.08
N GLY A 351 -30.16 -38.04 -4.81
CA GLY A 351 -30.47 -39.43 -5.17
C GLY A 351 -29.94 -39.92 -6.53
N ASP A 352 -30.13 -41.23 -6.79
CA ASP A 352 -29.53 -42.00 -7.90
C ASP A 352 -30.20 -41.79 -9.28
N GLY A 353 -30.28 -40.56 -9.75
CA GLY A 353 -30.68 -40.27 -11.14
C GLY A 353 -29.61 -40.76 -12.13
N LEU A 354 -29.76 -41.96 -12.69
CA LEU A 354 -28.83 -42.49 -13.70
C LEU A 354 -28.82 -41.60 -14.96
N ILE A 355 -27.70 -40.89 -15.19
CA ILE A 355 -27.40 -40.30 -16.49
C ILE A 355 -26.63 -41.35 -17.30
N GLN A 356 -27.31 -42.00 -18.26
CA GLN A 356 -26.65 -42.89 -19.21
C GLN A 356 -26.20 -42.10 -20.44
N PHE A 357 -24.89 -42.16 -20.74
CA PHE A 357 -24.33 -41.70 -22.00
C PHE A 357 -24.06 -42.90 -22.90
N GLU A 358 -24.51 -42.86 -24.15
CA GLU A 358 -24.20 -43.89 -25.13
C GLU A 358 -22.77 -43.72 -25.69
N ILE A 359 -22.12 -44.84 -26.03
CA ILE A 359 -20.76 -44.85 -26.58
C ILE A 359 -20.72 -44.04 -27.88
N GLY A 360 -19.89 -42.98 -27.88
CA GLY A 360 -19.66 -42.10 -29.03
C GLY A 360 -20.26 -40.69 -28.90
N SER A 361 -20.99 -40.38 -27.83
CA SER A 361 -21.50 -39.01 -27.60
C SER A 361 -20.46 -38.14 -26.87
N THR A 362 -20.17 -36.94 -27.41
CA THR A 362 -19.65 -35.81 -26.61
C THR A 362 -20.82 -35.00 -26.09
N SER A 363 -21.06 -35.00 -24.79
CA SER A 363 -22.10 -34.21 -24.15
C SER A 363 -21.52 -33.48 -22.94
N SER A 364 -21.92 -32.22 -22.75
CA SER A 364 -21.64 -31.42 -21.56
C SER A 364 -22.96 -31.23 -20.82
N VAL A 365 -22.99 -31.61 -19.54
CA VAL A 365 -24.13 -31.38 -18.65
C VAL A 365 -23.70 -30.34 -17.64
N VAL A 366 -24.35 -29.18 -17.66
CA VAL A 366 -24.30 -28.22 -16.56
C VAL A 366 -25.55 -28.45 -15.73
N PRO A 367 -25.47 -29.10 -14.56
CA PRO A 367 -26.64 -29.32 -13.74
C PRO A 367 -27.15 -27.97 -13.24
N LYS A 368 -28.35 -27.58 -13.67
CA LYS A 368 -29.06 -26.42 -13.13
C LYS A 368 -30.17 -26.93 -12.23
N MET A 369 -29.90 -26.99 -10.93
CA MET A 369 -30.89 -27.37 -9.92
C MET A 369 -31.46 -26.10 -9.29
N THR A 370 -32.72 -25.78 -9.60
CA THR A 370 -33.44 -24.70 -8.95
C THR A 370 -34.65 -25.28 -8.22
N GLY A 371 -34.61 -25.28 -6.88
CA GLY A 371 -35.78 -25.54 -6.03
C GLY A 371 -35.99 -26.98 -5.54
N LEU A 372 -34.96 -27.82 -5.41
CA LEU A 372 -35.09 -29.14 -4.76
C LEU A 372 -34.60 -29.12 -3.31
N VAL A 373 -35.37 -29.77 -2.43
CA VAL A 373 -34.97 -30.08 -1.04
C VAL A 373 -34.11 -31.35 -1.09
N PRO A 374 -32.89 -31.36 -0.54
CA PRO A 374 -32.01 -32.53 -0.53
C PRO A 374 -32.60 -33.68 0.29
N ASN A 375 -32.28 -34.92 -0.10
CA ASN A 375 -32.75 -36.12 0.61
C ASN A 375 -31.99 -36.37 1.92
N SER A 376 -30.74 -35.94 1.97
CA SER A 376 -29.93 -35.91 3.18
C SER A 376 -28.88 -34.81 3.09
N VAL A 377 -28.51 -34.30 4.26
CA VAL A 377 -27.35 -33.43 4.46
C VAL A 377 -26.41 -34.19 5.38
N SER A 378 -25.18 -34.43 4.95
CA SER A 378 -24.15 -35.06 5.78
C SER A 378 -22.97 -34.12 5.94
N ILE A 379 -22.51 -33.99 7.18
CA ILE A 379 -21.31 -33.25 7.57
C ILE A 379 -20.30 -34.32 8.02
N THR A 380 -19.08 -34.36 7.47
CA THR A 380 -17.99 -35.19 7.99
C THR A 380 -16.64 -34.76 7.37
N PRO A 381 -15.55 -34.76 8.16
CA PRO A 381 -14.99 -35.98 8.73
C PRO A 381 -14.79 -35.98 10.27
N LEU A 382 -14.55 -37.17 10.84
CA LEU A 382 -14.24 -37.43 12.26
C LEU A 382 -12.90 -36.81 12.69
N CYS A 383 -12.84 -36.32 13.92
CA CYS A 383 -11.63 -35.70 14.49
C CYS A 383 -10.47 -36.70 14.71
N PRO A 384 -9.22 -36.34 14.38
CA PRO A 384 -8.05 -37.16 14.68
C PRO A 384 -7.88 -37.31 16.19
N ARG A 385 -7.72 -38.54 16.70
CA ARG A 385 -7.39 -38.78 18.11
C ARG A 385 -6.04 -38.13 18.43
N ALA A 386 -6.03 -37.18 19.36
CA ALA A 386 -4.81 -36.69 19.98
C ALA A 386 -4.08 -37.84 20.68
N SER A 387 -2.92 -38.25 20.17
CA SER A 387 -2.03 -39.16 20.87
C SER A 387 -1.51 -38.46 22.13
N HIS A 388 -2.01 -38.86 23.30
CA HIS A 388 -1.39 -38.48 24.57
C HIS A 388 -0.01 -39.14 24.65
N SER A 389 1.04 -38.37 24.35
CA SER A 389 2.39 -38.65 24.80
C SER A 389 2.50 -38.28 26.27
N THR A 390 2.25 -39.23 27.17
CA THR A 390 2.75 -39.14 28.53
C THR A 390 4.26 -39.42 28.51
N HIS A 391 5.08 -38.37 28.64
CA HIS A 391 6.26 -38.34 29.50
C HIS A 391 6.83 -36.93 29.64
#